data_AF-A0A220VF95-F1
#
_entry.id   AF-A0A220VF95-F1
#
_cell.length_a   1.000
_cell.length_b   1.000
_cell.length_c   1.000
_cell.angle_alpha   90.00
_cell.angle_beta   90.00
_cell.angle_gamma   90.00
#
_symmetry.space_group_name_H-M   'P 1'
#
loop_
_entity.id
_entity.type
_entity.pdbx_description
1 polymer ?
#
loop_
_entity_poly.entity_id
_entity_poly.type
_entity_poly.pdbx_seq_one_letter_code
_entity_poly.pdbx_strand_id
1 'polypeptide(L)' 'MKLNPKEPLLIQLEKAGFNIENQCRSGFCGACKCKLLSGDVRFNQDSIAYIQSSEILTCCSIPLTNLKLDFNYKIKSIK' A
#
# COMPACT_ATOMS: atom_id res chain seq x y z
N MET A 1 3.23 -12.26 6.97
CA MET A 1 4.38 -11.71 6.21
C MET A 1 5.32 -11.05 7.22
N LYS A 2 6.63 -11.26 7.17
CA LYS A 2 7.57 -10.45 7.97
C LYS A 2 7.63 -9.06 7.36
N LEU A 3 7.27 -8.03 8.13
CA LEU A 3 7.22 -6.64 7.65
C LEU A 3 8.63 -6.05 7.61
N ASN A 4 8.98 -5.39 6.52
CA ASN A 4 10.22 -4.63 6.40
C ASN A 4 9.94 -3.14 6.62
N PRO A 5 10.36 -2.53 7.74
CA PRO A 5 10.07 -1.13 8.05
C PRO A 5 10.87 -0.13 7.20
N LYS A 6 11.70 -0.60 6.25
CA LYS A 6 12.48 0.25 5.33
C LYS A 6 11.94 0.27 3.90
N GLU A 7 10.89 -0.51 3.61
CA GLU A 7 10.42 -0.72 2.25
C GLU A 7 8.93 -0.38 2.10
N PRO A 8 8.50 0.29 1.02
CA PRO A 8 7.08 0.55 0.79
C PRO A 8 6.26 -0.73 0.70
N LEU A 9 5.02 -0.65 1.19
CA LEU A 9 4.08 -1.76 1.22
C LEU A 9 3.85 -2.38 -0.18
N LEU A 10 3.81 -1.57 -1.24
CA LEU A 10 3.70 -2.05 -2.62
C LEU A 10 4.79 -3.07 -2.95
N ILE A 11 6.06 -2.75 -2.67
CA ILE A 11 7.18 -3.62 -2.99
C ILE A 11 7.13 -4.91 -2.15
N GLN A 12 6.72 -4.82 -0.89
CA GLN A 12 6.58 -6.00 -0.04
C GLN A 12 5.47 -6.94 -0.54
N LEU A 13 4.35 -6.38 -1.01
CA LEU A 13 3.25 -7.14 -1.61
C LEU A 13 3.68 -7.81 -2.92
N GLU A 14 4.41 -7.10 -3.79
CA GLU A 14 4.98 -7.64 -5.03
C GLU A 14 5.93 -8.82 -4.73
N LYS A 15 6.84 -8.67 -3.75
CA LYS A 15 7.74 -9.75 -3.29
C LYS A 15 7.00 -10.96 -2.71
N ALA A 16 5.82 -10.74 -2.13
CA ALA A 16 4.96 -11.82 -1.65
C ALA A 16 4.17 -12.51 -2.78
N GLY A 17 4.26 -12.01 -4.02
CA GLY A 17 3.60 -12.56 -5.20
C GLY A 17 2.22 -11.95 -5.48
N PHE A 18 1.91 -10.78 -4.92
CA PHE A 18 0.65 -10.08 -5.19
C PHE A 18 0.83 -9.00 -6.25
N ASN A 19 -0.08 -8.97 -7.23
CA ASN A 19 -0.19 -7.87 -8.19
C ASN A 19 -1.15 -6.81 -7.66
N ILE A 20 -0.60 -5.67 -7.28
CA ILE A 20 -1.34 -4.51 -6.77
C ILE A 20 -1.42 -3.48 -7.89
N GLU A 21 -2.61 -2.94 -8.15
CA GLU A 21 -2.79 -1.88 -9.14
C GLU A 21 -1.87 -0.70 -8.80
N ASN A 22 -1.02 -0.28 -9.73
CA ASN A 22 -0.09 0.83 -9.52
C ASN A 22 0.27 1.48 -10.86
N GLN A 23 0.60 2.78 -10.82
CA GLN A 23 1.01 3.54 -12.00
C GLN A 23 2.24 4.42 -11.70
N CYS A 24 2.07 5.51 -10.96
CA CYS A 24 3.15 6.50 -10.75
C CYS A 24 4.25 6.09 -9.75
N ARG A 25 3.93 5.19 -8.79
CA ARG A 25 4.80 4.82 -7.64
C ARG A 25 5.36 5.99 -6.80
N SER A 26 4.75 7.17 -6.89
CA SER A 26 5.24 8.41 -6.27
C SER A 26 4.16 9.17 -5.49
N GLY A 27 3.04 8.52 -5.18
CA GLY A 27 1.95 9.16 -4.43
C GLY A 27 1.16 10.21 -5.21
N PHE A 28 1.24 10.22 -6.55
CA PHE A 28 0.58 11.20 -7.42
C PHE A 28 -0.78 10.73 -7.96
N CYS A 29 -0.89 9.49 -8.44
CA CYS A 29 -2.04 9.04 -9.23
C CYS A 29 -3.18 8.36 -8.44
N GLY A 30 -2.93 7.92 -7.20
CA GLY A 30 -3.91 7.17 -6.41
C GLY A 30 -4.23 5.74 -6.88
N ALA A 31 -3.61 5.21 -7.94
CA ALA A 31 -3.90 3.85 -8.45
C ALA A 31 -3.65 2.74 -7.41
N CYS A 32 -2.66 2.92 -6.55
CA CYS A 32 -2.25 1.95 -5.53
C CYS A 32 -2.99 2.10 -4.19
N LYS A 33 -4.15 2.77 -4.23
CA LYS A 33 -4.95 3.08 -3.06
C LYS A 33 -5.66 1.83 -2.53
N CYS A 34 -5.72 1.71 -1.22
CA CYS A 34 -6.52 0.72 -0.52
C CYS A 34 -7.00 1.26 0.82
N LYS A 35 -7.97 0.59 1.43
CA LYS A 35 -8.49 0.95 2.74
C LYS A 35 -7.68 0.25 3.84
N LEU A 36 -7.28 1.00 4.85
CA LEU A 36 -6.64 0.50 6.06
C LEU A 36 -7.71 0.11 7.08
N LEU A 37 -7.91 -1.19 7.28
CA LEU A 37 -8.90 -1.72 8.23
C LEU A 37 -8.35 -1.84 9.65
N SER A 38 -7.04 -2.10 9.80
CA SER A 38 -6.38 -2.14 11.10
C SER A 38 -4.87 -1.97 10.97
N GLY A 39 -4.25 -1.43 12.02
CA GLY A 39 -2.80 -1.22 12.11
C GLY A 39 -2.40 0.17 11.66
N ASP A 40 -1.09 0.44 11.70
CA ASP A 40 -0.53 1.76 11.46
C ASP A 40 0.53 1.74 10.36
N VAL A 41 0.54 2.82 9.58
CA VAL A 41 1.57 3.10 8.57
C VAL A 41 2.14 4.48 8.79
N ARG A 42 3.37 4.69 8.35
CA ARG A 42 3.92 6.04 8.12
C ARG A 42 4.05 6.29 6.62
N PHE A 43 3.79 7.51 6.20
CA PHE A 43 4.10 7.93 4.84
C PHE A 43 5.59 8.26 4.73
N ASN A 44 6.26 7.71 3.72
CA ASN A 44 7.69 7.98 3.49
C ASN A 44 7.93 9.24 2.65
N GLN A 45 6.87 9.82 2.09
CA GLN A 45 6.87 11.04 1.29
C GLN A 45 5.47 11.67 1.31
N ASP A 46 5.40 12.96 0.99
CA ASP A 46 4.13 13.63 0.78
C ASP A 46 3.42 13.09 -0.46
N SER A 47 2.10 12.97 -0.36
CA SER A 47 1.23 12.57 -1.46
C SER A 47 0.28 13.70 -1.78
N ILE A 48 0.09 13.96 -3.08
CA ILE A 48 -0.91 14.91 -3.56
C ILE A 48 -2.18 14.20 -4.07
N ALA A 49 -2.17 12.87 -4.08
CA ALA A 49 -3.36 12.11 -4.46
C ALA A 49 -4.42 12.25 -3.37
N TYR A 50 -5.66 12.46 -3.78
CA TYR A 50 -6.78 12.53 -2.85
C TYR A 50 -7.09 11.14 -2.27
N ILE A 51 -6.92 10.99 -0.95
CA ILE A 51 -7.26 9.79 -0.18
C ILE A 51 -8.14 10.17 1.01
N GLN A 52 -9.07 9.30 1.37
CA GLN A 52 -9.87 9.45 2.58
C GLN A 52 -9.05 9.11 3.83
N SER A 53 -9.52 9.50 5.02
CA SER A 53 -8.82 9.25 6.28
C SER A 53 -8.57 7.76 6.60
N SER A 54 -9.39 6.86 6.05
CA SER A 54 -9.20 5.40 6.17
C SER A 54 -8.48 4.77 4.99
N GLU A 55 -7.99 5.56 4.04
CA GLU A 55 -7.29 5.08 2.85
C GLU A 55 -5.80 5.39 2.93
N ILE A 56 -5.00 4.53 2.31
CA ILE A 56 -3.56 4.69 2.19
C ILE A 56 -3.10 4.42 0.76
N LEU A 57 -1.90 4.88 0.41
CA LEU A 57 -1.25 4.54 -0.86
C LEU A 57 -0.14 3.53 -0.60
N THR A 58 -0.29 2.31 -1.11
CA THR A 58 0.68 1.24 -0.86
C THR A 58 2.10 1.58 -1.37
N CYS A 59 2.23 2.42 -2.40
CA CYS A 59 3.55 2.85 -2.91
C CYS A 59 4.31 3.81 -2.00
N CYS A 60 3.64 4.49 -1.06
CA CYS A 60 4.24 5.48 -0.17
C CYS A 60 4.02 5.16 1.32
N SER A 61 3.42 4.01 1.64
CA SER A 61 3.12 3.62 3.02
C SER A 61 4.13 2.59 3.50
N ILE A 62 4.77 2.85 4.64
CA ILE A 62 5.64 1.91 5.34
C ILE A 62 4.87 1.35 6.55
N PRO A 63 4.69 0.02 6.67
CA PRO A 63 4.00 -0.58 7.80
C PRO A 63 4.78 -0.39 9.11
N LEU A 64 4.09 0.05 10.17
CA LEU A 64 4.60 0.11 11.54
C LEU A 64 4.12 -1.07 12.38
N THR A 65 2.93 -1.59 12.07
CA THR A 65 2.33 -2.74 12.74
C THR A 65 1.82 -3.76 11.71
N ASN A 66 1.26 -4.87 12.19
CA ASN A 66 0.48 -5.77 11.34
C ASN A 66 -0.72 -5.02 10.76
N LEU A 67 -0.91 -5.14 9.44
CA LEU A 67 -1.97 -4.44 8.71
C LEU A 67 -3.08 -5.40 8.29
N LYS A 68 -4.32 -4.92 8.31
CA LYS A 68 -5.42 -5.48 7.51
C LYS A 68 -5.82 -4.44 6.48
N LEU A 69 -5.84 -4.84 5.23
CA LEU A 69 -6.09 -3.97 4.09
C LEU A 69 -7.27 -4.50 3.29
N ASP A 70 -8.05 -3.58 2.76
CA ASP A 70 -9.17 -3.89 1.88
C ASP A 70 -8.98 -3.19 0.53
N PHE A 71 -8.98 -3.99 -0.52
CA PHE A 71 -8.79 -3.54 -1.89
C PHE A 71 -10.14 -3.62 -2.59
N ASN A 72 -10.57 -2.51 -3.20
CA ASN A 72 -11.82 -2.45 -3.97
C ASN A 72 -11.74 -3.20 -5.32
N TYR A 73 -10.66 -3.94 -5.57
CA TYR A 73 -10.45 -4.78 -6.73
C TYR A 73 -9.88 -6.13 -6.31
N LYS A 74 -10.01 -7.13 -7.19
CA LYS A 74 -9.43 -8.45 -6.96
C LYS A 74 -7.92 -8.41 -7.14
N ILE A 75 -7.18 -8.67 -6.06
CA ILE A 75 -5.73 -8.87 -6.13
C ILE A 75 -5.45 -10.18 -6.87
N LYS A 76 -4.55 -10.14 -7.84
CA LYS A 76 -4.07 -11.35 -8.52
C LYS A 76 -2.84 -11.89 -7.78
N SER A 77 -2.87 -13.16 -7.42
CA SER A 77 -1.69 -13.90 -6.97
C SER A 77 -0.94 -14.39 -8.21
N ILE A 78 0.36 -14.13 -8.28
CA ILE A 78 1.25 -14.46 -9.41
C ILE A 78 2.14 -15.67 -9.06
N LYS A 79 1.68 -16.53 -8.15
CA LYS A 79 2.33 -17.80 -7.83
C LYS A 79 1.80 -18.92 -8.70
#